data_AF-A0A4R3ESL8-F1
#
_entry.id   AF-A0A4R3ESL8-F1
#
_cell.length_a   1.000
_cell.length_b   1.000
_cell.length_c   1.000
_cell.angle_alpha   90.00
_cell.angle_beta   90.00
_cell.angle_gamma   90.00
#
_symmetry.space_group_name_H-M   'P 1'
#
loop_
_entity.id
_entity.type
_entity.pdbx_description
1 polymer ?
#
loop_
_entity_poly.entity_id
_entity_poly.type
_entity_poly.pdbx_seq_one_letter_code
_entity_poly.pdbx_strand_id
1 'polypeptide(L)'
;MSREFRPGEVISYPYLWAWQQQRGETEGRKQRPVCVVIAIRSATDGNTHLALLAITTQPPQAGRIAPEIPEIERKRAGLSDLKRCWIMADEYPPGTSGPIRASSAASANPSW
;
A
#
# COMPACT_ATOMS: atom_id res chain seq x y z
N MET A 1 13.93 -3.59 18.27
CA MET A 1 13.04 -4.68 17.77
C MET A 1 12.57 -4.30 16.39
N SER A 2 12.86 -5.10 15.37
CA SER A 2 12.37 -4.88 14.00
C SER A 2 10.87 -5.15 13.95
N ARG A 3 10.09 -4.18 13.44
CA ARG A 3 8.65 -4.33 13.23
C ARG A 3 8.39 -5.48 12.24
N GLU A 4 7.46 -6.36 12.59
CA GLU A 4 6.95 -7.39 11.70
C GLU A 4 5.72 -6.86 10.97
N PHE A 5 5.73 -6.91 9.64
CA PHE A 5 4.58 -6.55 8.80
C PHE A 5 3.81 -7.83 8.45
N ARG A 6 2.48 -7.75 8.42
CA ARG A 6 1.62 -8.92 8.14
C ARG A 6 0.78 -8.71 6.88
N PRO A 7 0.54 -9.76 6.08
CA PRO A 7 -0.46 -9.70 5.02
C PRO A 7 -1.83 -9.26 5.57
N GLY A 8 -2.50 -8.36 4.85
CA GLY A 8 -3.76 -7.73 5.25
C GLY A 8 -3.60 -6.50 6.15
N GLU A 9 -2.39 -6.19 6.63
CA GLU A 9 -2.15 -4.98 7.41
C GLU A 9 -2.22 -3.73 6.53
N VAL A 10 -2.86 -2.67 7.03
CA VAL A 10 -2.87 -1.36 6.37
C VAL A 10 -1.85 -0.44 7.01
N ILE A 11 -1.00 0.14 6.17
CA ILE A 11 0.08 1.04 6.58
C ILE A 11 0.02 2.36 5.80
N SER A 12 0.64 3.38 6.35
CA SER A 12 1.00 4.61 5.66
C SER A 12 2.25 4.38 4.83
N TYR A 13 2.17 4.68 3.53
CA TYR A 13 3.34 4.64 2.65
C TYR A 13 3.30 5.78 1.63
N PRO A 14 4.45 6.41 1.31
CA PRO A 14 4.57 7.38 0.21
C PRO A 14 4.48 6.66 -1.15
N TYR A 15 3.30 6.16 -1.50
CA TYR A 15 3.07 5.39 -2.71
C TYR A 15 3.30 6.24 -3.95
N LEU A 16 4.20 5.78 -4.82
CA LEU A 16 4.48 6.36 -6.12
C LEU A 16 3.63 5.66 -7.18
N TRP A 17 2.85 6.42 -7.94
CA TRP A 17 2.05 5.86 -9.04
C TRP A 17 2.85 5.78 -10.34
N ALA A 18 2.46 4.89 -11.26
CA ALA A 18 3.11 4.75 -12.57
C ALA A 18 3.16 6.05 -13.36
N TRP A 19 2.04 6.77 -13.40
CA TRP A 19 1.97 8.06 -14.09
C TRP A 19 2.84 9.14 -13.43
N GLN A 20 3.08 9.06 -12.10
CA GLN A 20 3.98 9.99 -11.42
C GLN A 20 5.43 9.72 -11.81
N GLN A 21 5.82 8.44 -11.83
CA GLN A 21 7.15 8.06 -12.30
C GLN A 21 7.38 8.47 -13.76
N GLN A 22 6.39 8.28 -14.64
CA GLN A 22 6.48 8.71 -16.03
C GLN A 22 6.68 10.23 -16.20
N ARG A 23 6.31 11.03 -15.18
CA ARG A 23 6.54 12.48 -15.13
C ARG A 23 7.87 12.86 -14.45
N GLY A 24 8.72 11.89 -14.14
CA GLY A 24 10.02 12.08 -13.51
C GLY A 24 9.99 12.14 -11.98
N GLU A 25 8.86 11.82 -11.33
CA GLU A 25 8.84 11.71 -9.87
C GLU A 25 9.55 10.44 -9.41
N THR A 26 10.43 10.56 -8.40
CA THR A 26 11.21 9.44 -7.86
C THR A 26 10.62 8.86 -6.58
N GLU A 27 9.72 9.59 -5.91
CA GLU A 27 9.10 9.20 -4.66
C GLU A 27 7.64 9.68 -4.57
N GLY A 28 6.80 8.95 -3.83
CA GLY A 28 5.41 9.33 -3.63
C GLY A 28 5.30 10.53 -2.69
N ARG A 29 4.81 11.66 -3.20
CA ARG A 29 4.70 12.91 -2.43
C ARG A 29 3.75 12.86 -1.22
N LYS A 30 2.79 11.93 -1.23
CA LYS A 30 1.71 11.86 -0.23
C LYS A 30 1.68 10.50 0.44
N GLN A 31 1.60 10.52 1.76
CA GLN A 31 1.30 9.36 2.59
C GLN A 31 -0.11 8.84 2.25
N ARG A 32 -0.18 7.56 1.87
CA ARG A 32 -1.42 6.91 1.47
C ARG A 32 -1.63 5.62 2.24
N PRO A 33 -2.90 5.23 2.48
CA PRO A 33 -3.19 3.91 2.97
C PRO A 33 -2.80 2.91 1.90
N VAL A 34 -2.04 1.90 2.28
CA VAL A 34 -1.68 0.79 1.42
C VAL A 34 -1.87 -0.51 2.18
N CYS A 35 -2.34 -1.54 1.48
CA CYS A 35 -2.47 -2.89 2.01
C CYS A 35 -1.17 -3.67 1.77
N VAL A 36 -0.64 -4.29 2.82
CA VAL A 36 0.44 -5.28 2.71
C VAL A 36 -0.17 -6.57 2.19
N VAL A 37 0.21 -6.99 0.98
CA VAL A 37 -0.25 -8.27 0.40
C VAL A 37 0.73 -9.39 0.69
N ILE A 38 2.02 -9.06 0.70
CA ILE A 38 3.10 -10.01 0.96
C ILE A 38 4.07 -9.34 1.93
N ALA A 39 4.55 -10.10 2.91
CA ALA A 39 5.67 -9.73 3.76
C ALA A 39 6.62 -10.92 3.88
N ILE A 40 7.76 -10.88 3.20
CA ILE A 40 8.74 -11.97 3.18
C ILE A 40 10.05 -11.46 3.76
N ARG A 41 10.55 -12.14 4.78
CA ARG A 41 11.90 -11.90 5.28
C ARG A 41 12.89 -12.62 4.37
N SER A 42 13.75 -11.85 3.72
CA SER A 42 14.82 -12.36 2.89
C SER A 42 15.94 -12.94 3.77
N ALA A 43 16.35 -14.17 3.46
CA ALA A 43 17.46 -14.83 4.12
C ALA A 43 18.83 -14.29 3.66
N THR A 44 18.89 -13.65 2.49
CA THR A 44 20.14 -13.19 1.87
C THR A 44 20.60 -11.84 2.38
N ASP A 45 19.67 -10.92 2.64
CA ASP A 45 19.97 -9.56 3.12
C ASP A 45 19.38 -9.24 4.51
N GLY A 46 18.63 -10.18 5.09
CA GLY A 46 18.00 -10.05 6.41
C GLY A 46 16.83 -9.07 6.48
N ASN A 47 16.46 -8.44 5.36
CA ASN A 47 15.40 -7.44 5.29
C ASN A 47 14.02 -8.07 5.07
N THR A 48 12.97 -7.36 5.46
CA THR A 48 11.60 -7.71 5.07
C THR A 48 11.25 -7.00 3.77
N HIS A 49 10.81 -7.76 2.77
CA HIS A 49 10.28 -7.23 1.52
C HIS A 49 8.76 -7.32 1.50
N LEU A 50 8.12 -6.25 1.03
CA LEU A 50 6.69 -6.01 1.04
C LEU A 50 6.14 -5.86 -0.38
N ALA A 51 5.05 -6.54 -0.70
CA ALA A 51 4.21 -6.17 -1.83
C ALA A 51 3.05 -5.32 -1.32
N LEU A 52 2.86 -4.14 -1.92
CA LEU A 52 1.90 -3.13 -1.45
C LEU A 52 0.89 -2.81 -2.54
N LEU A 53 -0.39 -2.70 -2.17
CA LEU A 53 -1.45 -2.19 -3.05
C LEU A 53 -2.03 -0.91 -2.46
N ALA A 54 -2.17 0.12 -3.29
CA ALA A 54 -2.73 1.39 -2.87
C ALA A 54 -4.23 1.29 -2.53
N ILE A 55 -4.64 2.00 -1.49
CA ILE A 55 -6.05 2.20 -1.16
C ILE A 55 -6.44 3.62 -1.56
N THR A 56 -7.56 3.75 -2.29
CA THR A 56 -8.07 5.03 -2.77
C THR A 56 -9.50 5.26 -2.33
N THR A 57 -9.87 6.50 -2.07
CA THR A 57 -11.26 6.95 -1.87
C THR A 57 -11.91 7.46 -3.16
N GLN A 58 -11.14 7.53 -4.25
CA GLN A 58 -11.68 7.87 -5.56
C GLN A 58 -12.24 6.61 -6.21
N PRO A 59 -13.49 6.64 -6.69
CA PRO A 59 -14.06 5.51 -7.42
C PRO A 59 -13.18 5.14 -8.62
N PRO A 60 -12.84 3.86 -8.79
CA PRO A 60 -12.03 3.42 -9.93
C PRO A 60 -12.79 3.63 -11.25
N GLN A 61 -12.05 3.94 -12.32
CA GLN A 61 -12.61 3.99 -13.67
C GLN A 61 -13.05 2.59 -14.11
N ALA A 62 -14.01 2.53 -15.04
CA ALA A 62 -14.46 1.28 -15.63
C ALA A 62 -13.27 0.48 -16.22
N GLY A 63 -13.24 -0.83 -15.98
CA GLY A 63 -12.18 -1.72 -16.46
C GLY A 63 -10.97 -1.87 -15.54
N ARG A 64 -10.87 -1.09 -14.45
CA ARG A 64 -9.84 -1.27 -13.41
C ARG A 64 -10.17 -2.46 -12.50
N ILE A 65 -9.17 -3.20 -12.06
CA ILE A 65 -9.33 -4.25 -11.03
C ILE A 65 -9.16 -3.58 -9.67
N ALA A 66 -10.27 -3.14 -9.10
CA ALA A 66 -10.24 -2.42 -7.83
C ALA A 66 -11.45 -2.82 -6.97
N PRO A 67 -11.36 -3.92 -6.18
CA PRO A 67 -12.43 -4.30 -5.27
C PRO A 67 -12.67 -3.22 -4.21
N GLU A 68 -13.95 -2.93 -3.96
CA GLU A 68 -14.36 -2.08 -2.84
C GLU A 68 -14.08 -2.79 -1.52
N ILE A 69 -13.59 -2.05 -0.53
CA ILE A 69 -13.34 -2.60 0.81
C ILE A 69 -14.66 -2.55 1.60
N PRO A 70 -15.22 -3.71 2.03
CA PRO A 70 -16.42 -3.74 2.83
C PRO A 70 -16.27 -2.95 4.13
N GLU A 71 -17.35 -2.35 4.63
CA GLU A 71 -17.34 -1.54 5.86
C GLU A 71 -16.70 -2.26 7.06
N ILE A 72 -17.01 -3.55 7.24
CA ILE A 72 -16.46 -4.36 8.34
C ILE A 72 -14.93 -4.45 8.23
N GLU A 73 -14.40 -4.65 7.03
CA GLU A 73 -12.95 -4.76 6.80
C GLU A 73 -12.27 -3.40 6.92
N ARG A 74 -12.94 -2.30 6.54
CA ARG A 74 -12.42 -0.95 6.79
C ARG A 74 -12.25 -0.68 8.28
N LYS A 75 -13.24 -1.05 9.09
CA LYS A 75 -13.15 -0.90 10.55
C LYS A 75 -11.99 -1.73 11.13
N ARG A 76 -11.86 -2.99 10.73
CA ARG A 76 -10.75 -3.87 11.15
C ARG A 76 -9.37 -3.35 10.74
N ALA A 77 -9.30 -2.72 9.58
CA ALA A 77 -8.07 -2.16 9.03
C ALA A 77 -7.72 -0.75 9.52
N GLY A 78 -8.50 -0.17 10.45
CA GLY A 78 -8.27 1.21 10.93
C GLY A 78 -8.63 2.30 9.91
N LEU A 79 -9.44 1.97 8.90
CA LEU A 79 -9.92 2.88 7.83
C LEU A 79 -11.33 3.42 8.11
N SER A 80 -11.75 3.47 9.37
CA SER A 80 -13.12 3.79 9.78
C SER A 80 -13.60 5.18 9.34
N ASP A 81 -12.68 6.14 9.23
CA ASP A 81 -12.98 7.52 8.84
C ASP A 81 -13.22 7.67 7.33
N LEU A 82 -12.80 6.68 6.53
CA LEU A 82 -13.11 6.66 5.11
C LEU A 82 -14.57 6.27 4.91
N LYS A 83 -15.30 6.94 4.01
CA LYS A 83 -16.71 6.62 3.71
C LYS A 83 -16.90 5.45 2.73
N ARG A 84 -16.08 5.40 1.68
CA ARG A 84 -15.92 4.30 0.72
C ARG A 84 -14.47 4.31 0.21
N CYS A 85 -13.90 3.14 0.02
CA CYS A 85 -12.56 3.02 -0.54
C CYS A 85 -12.35 1.69 -1.27
N TRP A 86 -11.36 1.65 -2.15
CA TRP A 86 -11.03 0.53 -3.02
C TRP A 86 -9.54 0.20 -2.93
N ILE A 87 -9.20 -1.07 -3.04
CA ILE A 87 -7.82 -1.54 -3.19
C ILE A 87 -7.52 -1.57 -4.69
N MET A 88 -6.51 -0.85 -5.16
CA MET A 88 -6.09 -0.92 -6.57
C MET A 88 -5.27 -2.21 -6.77
N ALA A 89 -5.90 -3.26 -7.29
CA ALA A 89 -5.29 -4.59 -7.44
C ALA A 89 -4.67 -4.82 -8.83
N ASP A 90 -4.78 -3.84 -9.72
CA ASP A 90 -4.15 -3.83 -11.04
C ASP A 90 -2.84 -3.02 -11.12
N GLU A 91 -2.43 -2.40 -10.01
CA GLU A 91 -1.27 -1.51 -9.99
C GLU A 91 -0.43 -1.72 -8.72
N TYR A 92 0.88 -1.80 -8.91
CA TYR A 92 1.89 -1.82 -7.86
C TYR A 92 2.85 -0.64 -8.09
N PRO A 93 3.61 -0.20 -7.07
CA PRO A 93 4.57 0.87 -7.23
C PRO A 93 5.56 0.59 -8.37
N PRO A 94 5.85 1.57 -9.25
CA PRO A 94 6.76 1.39 -10.37
C PRO A 94 8.21 1.23 -9.92
N GLY A 95 9.04 0.62 -10.77
CA GLY A 95 10.45 0.36 -10.44
C GLY A 95 10.65 -0.78 -9.43
N THR A 96 9.57 -1.37 -8.93
CA THR A 96 9.61 -2.61 -8.17
C THR A 96 9.40 -3.80 -9.09
N SER A 97 10.49 -4.33 -9.63
CA SER A 97 10.52 -5.67 -10.27
C SER A 97 10.37 -6.82 -9.25
N GLY A 98 10.11 -6.49 -7.98
CA GLY A 98 10.03 -7.38 -6.84
C GLY A 98 9.52 -6.63 -5.60
N PRO A 99 9.44 -7.28 -4.43
CA PRO A 99 8.85 -6.68 -3.23
C PRO A 99 9.74 -5.57 -2.61
N ILE A 100 9.10 -4.46 -2.19
CA ILE A 100 9.71 -3.24 -1.64
C ILE A 100 10.31 -3.54 -0.28
N ARG A 101 11.56 -3.15 -0.04
CA ARG A 101 12.15 -3.25 1.29
C ARG A 101 11.35 -2.43 2.30
N ALA A 102 10.95 -3.05 3.41
CA ALA A 102 10.32 -2.39 4.54
C ALA A 102 11.24 -1.27 5.03
N SER A 103 10.86 -0.03 4.75
CA SER A 103 11.63 1.17 5.07
C SER A 103 11.05 1.89 6.28
N SER A 104 11.81 2.84 6.84
CA SER A 104 11.33 3.74 7.90
C SER A 104 10.15 4.63 7.47
N ALA A 105 9.88 4.74 6.17
CA ALA A 105 8.75 5.51 5.65
C ALA A 105 7.41 4.77 5.77
N ALA A 106 7.42 3.45 6.02
CA ALA A 106 6.25 2.65 6.30
C ALA A 106 5.87 2.78 7.78
N SER A 107 4.76 3.46 8.06
CA SER A 107 4.22 3.60 9.42
C SER A 107 2.87 2.91 9.52
N ALA A 108 2.67 2.01 10.48
CA ALA A 108 1.33 1.48 10.70
C ALA A 108 0.60 2.32 11.75
N ASN A 109 -0.70 2.46 11.53
CA ASN A 109 -1.62 3.26 12.33
C ASN A 109 -1.52 4.79 12.15
N PRO A 110 -1.61 5.31 10.91
CA PRO A 110 -1.99 6.70 10.70
C PRO A 110 -3.49 6.88 10.96
N SER A 111 -3.86 8.02 11.55
CA SER A 111 -5.25 8.51 11.53
C SER A 111 -5.59 8.94 10.10
N TRP A 112 -6.64 8.36 9.51
CA TRP A 112 -7.02 8.55 8.11
C TRP A 112 -8.14 9.57 7.91
#